data_AF-A0A0G1X1G4-F1
#
_entry.id   AF-A0A0G1X1G4-F1
#
_cell.length_a   1.000
_cell.length_b   1.000
_cell.length_c   1.000
_cell.angle_alpha   90.00
_cell.angle_beta   90.00
_cell.angle_gamma   90.00
#
_symmetry.space_group_name_H-M   'P 1'
#
loop_
_entity.id
_entity.type
_entity.pdbx_description
1 polymer ?
#
loop_
_entity_poly.entity_id
_entity_poly.type
_entity_poly.pdbx_seq_one_letter_code
_entity_poly.pdbx_strand_id
1 'polypeptide(L)'
;MAKKTKKTKEVDEGGRPWFNGKDESMVVAKLKEAFTIGSNVKRACANAEISIDSYYRYLKEYPELRNVFENLREKPVLKAEAIVAEKLNDKDIDTAKWLLERRAKGEYSTRQEIAPINPDEDDLSEEEKEQLRKIVRASQKKNDK
;
A
#
# COMPACT_ATOMS: atom_id res chain seq x y z
N MET A 1 2.67 38.60 14.44
CA MET A 1 2.57 37.94 13.12
C MET A 1 1.23 37.21 13.03
N ALA A 2 0.21 37.84 12.43
CA ALA A 2 -1.14 37.28 12.38
C ALA A 2 -1.23 36.19 11.30
N LYS A 3 -1.53 34.96 11.71
CA LYS A 3 -1.83 33.85 10.81
C LYS A 3 -3.14 34.14 10.09
N LYS A 4 -3.07 34.44 8.78
CA LYS A 4 -4.25 34.52 7.90
C LYS A 4 -4.91 33.14 7.83
N THR A 5 -5.99 32.97 8.57
CA THR A 5 -6.91 31.84 8.39
C THR A 5 -7.55 31.98 7.00
N LYS A 6 -7.37 30.97 6.13
CA LYS A 6 -8.02 30.95 4.81
C LYS A 6 -9.53 30.86 5.03
N LYS A 7 -10.22 31.92 4.60
CA LYS A 7 -11.69 32.06 4.57
C LYS A 7 -12.29 30.83 3.87
N THR A 8 -13.19 30.11 4.54
CA THR A 8 -14.12 29.18 3.89
C THR A 8 -14.86 29.98 2.81
N LYS A 9 -14.81 29.51 1.55
CA LYS A 9 -15.55 30.16 0.46
C LYS A 9 -17.05 29.99 0.74
N GLU A 10 -17.77 31.10 0.86
CA GLU A 10 -19.23 31.12 0.84
C GLU A 10 -19.70 30.42 -0.45
N VAL A 11 -20.62 29.48 -0.30
CA VAL A 11 -21.14 28.66 -1.40
C VAL A 11 -22.13 29.52 -2.18
N ASP A 12 -21.82 29.83 -3.43
CA ASP A 12 -22.78 30.47 -4.36
C ASP A 12 -24.00 29.55 -4.51
N GLU A 13 -25.20 30.06 -4.21
CA GLU A 13 -26.46 29.31 -4.10
C GLU A 13 -26.96 28.69 -5.44
N GLY A 14 -26.21 28.85 -6.53
CA GLY A 14 -26.59 28.41 -7.89
C GLY A 14 -25.92 27.14 -8.42
N GLY A 15 -25.01 26.50 -7.67
CA GLY A 15 -24.24 25.34 -8.14
C GLY A 15 -24.81 23.96 -7.76
N ARG A 16 -24.58 22.93 -8.59
CA ARG A 16 -24.91 21.53 -8.22
C ARG A 16 -24.12 21.12 -6.97
N PRO A 17 -24.77 20.70 -5.87
CA PRO A 17 -24.08 20.33 -4.64
C PRO A 17 -23.04 19.20 -4.84
N TRP A 18 -21.89 19.29 -4.18
CA TRP A 18 -20.80 18.31 -4.29
C TRP A 18 -21.22 16.90 -3.84
N PHE A 19 -21.97 16.83 -2.74
CA PHE A 19 -22.35 15.60 -2.04
C PHE A 19 -23.86 15.37 -2.03
N ASN A 20 -24.55 15.73 -3.11
CA ASN A 20 -26.01 15.55 -3.24
C ASN A 20 -26.80 16.18 -2.07
N GLY A 21 -26.39 17.37 -1.61
CA GLY A 21 -27.05 18.10 -0.51
C GLY A 21 -26.63 17.69 0.90
N LYS A 22 -25.71 16.72 1.05
CA LYS A 22 -25.12 16.39 2.36
C LYS A 22 -24.19 17.50 2.83
N ASP A 23 -24.15 17.70 4.15
CA ASP A 23 -23.22 18.62 4.80
C ASP A 23 -21.77 18.20 4.52
N GLU A 24 -21.03 19.10 3.89
CA GLU A 24 -19.63 18.93 3.54
C GLU A 24 -18.75 18.63 4.77
N SER A 25 -18.99 19.32 5.88
CA SER A 25 -18.20 19.14 7.11
C SER A 25 -18.35 17.73 7.66
N MET A 26 -19.57 17.20 7.65
CA MET A 26 -19.90 15.85 8.09
C MET A 26 -19.32 14.78 7.17
N VAL A 27 -19.40 14.98 5.85
CA VAL A 27 -18.82 14.07 4.87
C VAL A 27 -17.30 13.99 5.04
N VAL A 28 -16.63 15.15 5.17
CA VAL A 28 -15.18 15.20 5.37
C VAL A 28 -14.78 14.58 6.71
N ALA A 29 -15.56 14.78 7.78
CA ALA A 29 -15.31 14.14 9.07
C ALA A 29 -15.37 12.60 8.98
N LYS A 30 -16.44 12.05 8.37
CA LYS A 30 -16.60 10.61 8.14
C LYS A 30 -15.47 10.02 7.29
N LEU A 31 -14.99 10.76 6.29
CA LEU A 31 -13.83 10.35 5.48
C LEU A 31 -12.55 10.32 6.31
N LYS A 32 -12.28 11.36 7.11
CA LYS A 32 -11.09 11.43 7.98
C LYS A 32 -11.08 10.29 9.00
N GLU A 33 -12.22 9.98 9.60
CA GLU A 33 -12.38 8.87 10.53
C GLU A 33 -12.06 7.54 9.84
N ALA A 34 -12.69 7.26 8.70
CA ALA A 34 -12.44 6.03 7.94
C ALA A 34 -10.97 5.88 7.53
N PHE A 35 -10.34 6.95 7.07
CA PHE A 35 -8.92 6.93 6.69
C PHE A 35 -7.98 6.77 7.89
N THR A 36 -8.33 7.29 9.06
CA THR A 36 -7.55 7.10 10.30
C THR A 36 -7.40 5.62 10.68
N ILE A 37 -8.39 4.80 10.33
CA ILE A 37 -8.40 3.34 10.58
C ILE A 37 -7.72 2.58 9.42
N GLY A 38 -7.27 3.27 8.36
CA GLY A 38 -6.62 2.66 7.20
C GLY A 38 -7.58 2.15 6.14
N SER A 39 -8.81 2.67 6.11
CA SER A 39 -9.77 2.29 5.06
C SER A 39 -9.29 2.76 3.69
N ASN A 40 -9.59 1.96 2.66
CA ASN A 40 -9.43 2.40 1.28
C ASN A 40 -10.53 3.39 0.87
N VAL A 41 -10.30 4.12 -0.23
CA VAL A 41 -11.23 5.16 -0.72
C VAL A 41 -12.65 4.63 -0.92
N LYS A 42 -12.81 3.42 -1.48
CA LYS A 42 -14.13 2.81 -1.70
C LYS A 42 -14.91 2.61 -0.40
N ARG A 43 -14.27 2.06 0.64
CA ARG A 43 -14.88 1.85 1.96
C ARG A 43 -15.15 3.17 2.67
N ALA A 44 -14.22 4.14 2.57
CA ALA A 44 -14.41 5.47 3.14
C ALA A 44 -15.60 6.21 2.50
N CYS A 45 -15.71 6.15 1.17
CA CYS A 45 -16.84 6.75 0.44
C CYS A 45 -18.17 6.06 0.79
N ALA A 46 -18.17 4.73 0.97
CA ALA A 46 -19.35 4.00 1.44
C ALA A 46 -19.76 4.44 2.85
N ASN A 47 -18.80 4.61 3.78
CA ASN A 47 -19.06 5.10 5.14
C ASN A 47 -19.60 6.54 5.16
N ALA A 48 -19.07 7.40 4.28
CA ALA A 48 -19.55 8.77 4.09
C ALA A 48 -20.80 8.86 3.21
N GLU A 49 -21.26 7.72 2.66
CA GLU A 49 -22.41 7.60 1.75
C GLU A 49 -22.34 8.56 0.56
N ILE A 50 -21.18 8.67 -0.06
CA ILE A 50 -20.94 9.44 -1.29
C ILE A 50 -20.42 8.52 -2.40
N SER A 51 -20.57 8.93 -3.66
CA SER A 51 -19.92 8.23 -4.76
C SER A 51 -18.41 8.51 -4.76
N ILE A 52 -17.65 7.55 -5.29
CA ILE A 52 -16.21 7.70 -5.50
C ILE A 52 -15.91 8.88 -6.45
N ASP A 53 -16.78 9.11 -7.44
CA ASP A 53 -16.64 10.24 -8.36
C ASP A 53 -16.79 11.58 -7.65
N SER A 54 -17.76 11.70 -6.74
CA SER A 54 -17.92 12.90 -5.91
C SER A 54 -16.67 13.16 -5.06
N TYR A 55 -16.05 12.11 -4.52
CA TYR A 55 -14.79 12.22 -3.76
C TYR A 55 -13.64 12.77 -4.62
N TYR A 56 -13.37 12.18 -5.79
CA TYR A 56 -12.27 12.64 -6.64
C TYR A 56 -12.51 14.02 -7.22
N ARG A 57 -13.75 14.34 -7.58
CA ARG A 57 -14.14 15.66 -8.03
C ARG A 57 -13.91 16.70 -6.93
N TYR A 58 -14.28 16.38 -5.69
CA TYR A 58 -14.03 17.25 -4.53
C TYR A 58 -12.53 17.44 -4.26
N LEU A 59 -11.72 16.39 -4.34
CA LEU A 59 -10.26 16.48 -4.20
C LEU A 59 -9.57 17.30 -5.28
N LYS A 60 -10.19 17.47 -6.45
CA LYS A 60 -9.64 18.35 -7.50
C LYS A 60 -9.72 19.82 -7.09
N GLU A 61 -10.78 20.21 -6.40
CA GLU A 61 -10.98 21.57 -5.89
C GLU A 61 -10.26 21.81 -4.55
N TYR A 62 -10.10 20.77 -3.74
CA TYR A 62 -9.45 20.80 -2.42
C TYR A 62 -8.23 19.87 -2.37
N PRO A 63 -7.15 20.17 -3.12
CA PRO A 63 -5.99 19.29 -3.22
C PRO A 63 -5.24 19.11 -1.90
N GLU A 64 -5.34 20.04 -0.95
CA GLU A 64 -4.73 19.92 0.38
C GLU A 64 -5.27 18.73 1.17
N LEU A 65 -6.54 18.36 0.94
CA LEU A 65 -7.15 17.23 1.61
C LEU A 65 -6.58 15.89 1.13
N ARG A 66 -6.00 15.84 -0.07
CA ARG A 66 -5.31 14.63 -0.56
C ARG A 66 -4.19 14.26 0.40
N ASN A 67 -3.29 15.19 0.70
CA ASN A 67 -2.16 14.94 1.60
C ASN A 67 -2.65 14.60 3.02
N VAL A 68 -3.71 15.26 3.49
CA VAL A 68 -4.31 14.93 4.79
C VAL A 68 -4.82 13.49 4.80
N PHE A 69 -5.56 13.06 3.78
CA PHE A 69 -6.11 11.71 3.71
C PHE A 69 -5.03 10.63 3.53
N GLU A 70 -3.99 10.89 2.74
CA GLU A 70 -2.84 9.97 2.65
C GLU A 70 -2.16 9.83 4.02
N ASN A 71 -1.83 10.93 4.69
CA ASN A 71 -1.21 10.89 6.02
C ASN A 71 -2.08 10.17 7.06
N LEU A 72 -3.42 10.29 6.98
CA LEU A 72 -4.32 9.59 7.88
C LEU A 72 -4.27 8.07 7.68
N ARG A 73 -4.09 7.60 6.44
CA ARG A 73 -4.01 6.17 6.13
C ARG A 73 -2.73 5.52 6.63
N GLU A 74 -1.68 6.28 6.89
CA GLU A 74 -0.44 5.79 7.50
C GLU A 74 -0.56 5.59 9.02
N LYS A 75 -1.56 6.20 9.68
CA LYS A 75 -1.71 6.10 11.15
C LYS A 75 -1.79 4.68 11.70
N PRO A 76 -2.53 3.72 11.09
CA PRO A 76 -2.55 2.34 11.56
C PRO A 76 -1.18 1.67 11.46
N VAL A 77 -0.42 1.96 10.41
CA VAL A 77 0.94 1.45 10.23
C VAL A 77 1.83 2.00 11.33
N LEU A 78 1.83 3.32 11.55
CA LEU A 78 2.57 3.96 12.63
C LEU A 78 2.20 3.39 14.01
N LYS A 79 0.91 3.13 14.24
CA LYS A 79 0.45 2.50 15.48
C LYS A 79 0.98 1.08 15.64
N ALA A 80 0.97 0.28 14.58
CA ALA A 80 1.53 -1.06 14.60
C ALA A 80 3.05 -1.04 14.82
N GLU A 81 3.76 -0.11 14.19
CA GLU A 81 5.19 0.10 14.41
C GLU A 81 5.51 0.48 15.85
N ALA A 82 4.70 1.35 16.47
CA ALA A 82 4.86 1.71 17.87
C ALA A 82 4.71 0.50 18.80
N ILE A 83 3.73 -0.37 18.54
CA ILE A 83 3.54 -1.62 19.31
C ILE A 83 4.76 -2.54 19.17
N VAL A 84 5.28 -2.70 17.95
CA VAL A 84 6.49 -3.51 17.71
C VAL A 84 7.68 -2.91 18.45
N ALA A 85 7.87 -1.58 18.38
CA ALA A 85 8.95 -0.89 19.08
C ALA A 85 8.86 -1.05 20.61
N GLU A 86 7.65 -1.00 21.17
CA GLU A 86 7.39 -1.27 22.58
C GLU A 86 7.80 -2.69 22.97
N LYS A 87 7.45 -3.69 22.15
CA LYS A 87 7.87 -5.09 22.38
C LYS A 87 9.37 -5.33 22.30
N LEU A 88 10.08 -4.54 21.51
CA LEU A 88 11.55 -4.57 21.51
C LEU A 88 12.13 -4.04 22.83
N ASN A 89 11.50 -3.04 23.46
CA ASN A 89 11.92 -2.55 24.77
C ASN A 89 11.72 -3.62 25.86
N ASP A 90 10.68 -4.45 25.72
CA ASP A 90 10.43 -5.62 26.56
C ASP A 90 11.43 -6.78 26.33
N LYS A 91 12.38 -6.63 25.39
CA LYS A 91 13.36 -7.64 24.97
C LYS A 91 12.74 -8.92 24.41
N ASP A 92 11.60 -8.81 23.74
CA ASP A 92 10.99 -9.93 23.02
C ASP A 92 11.84 -10.34 21.80
N ILE A 93 12.54 -11.47 21.94
CA ILE A 93 13.46 -12.00 20.93
C ILE A 93 12.72 -12.40 19.65
N ASP A 94 11.50 -12.95 19.75
CA ASP A 94 10.76 -13.42 18.59
C ASP A 94 10.28 -12.25 17.74
N THR A 95 9.80 -11.20 18.38
CA THR A 95 9.46 -9.93 17.71
C THR A 95 10.69 -9.30 17.06
N ALA A 96 11.87 -9.33 17.70
CA ALA A 96 13.11 -8.81 17.14
C ALA A 96 13.56 -9.56 15.88
N LYS A 97 13.54 -10.91 15.92
CA LYS A 97 13.85 -11.75 14.75
C LYS A 97 12.89 -11.48 13.61
N TRP A 98 11.58 -11.50 13.88
CA TRP A 98 10.55 -11.24 12.89
C TRP A 98 10.69 -9.87 12.21
N LEU A 99 11.04 -8.82 12.98
CA LEU A 99 11.25 -7.50 12.41
C LEU A 99 12.50 -7.45 11.51
N LEU A 100 13.62 -8.04 11.94
CA LEU A 100 14.86 -8.12 11.16
C LEU A 100 14.65 -8.89 9.85
N GLU A 101 13.98 -10.03 9.90
CA GLU A 101 13.63 -10.82 8.72
C GLU A 101 12.82 -10.02 7.70
N ARG A 102 11.97 -9.08 8.14
CA ARG A 102 11.09 -8.30 7.24
C ARG A 102 11.72 -7.01 6.74
N ARG A 103 12.47 -6.28 7.59
CA ARG A 103 13.08 -5.00 7.23
C ARG A 103 14.49 -5.11 6.67
N ALA A 104 15.24 -6.13 7.08
CA ALA A 104 16.59 -6.40 6.63
C ALA A 104 16.67 -7.78 5.94
N LYS A 105 15.72 -8.05 5.04
CA LYS A 105 15.60 -9.32 4.28
C LYS A 105 16.90 -9.79 3.63
N GLY A 106 17.72 -8.88 3.10
CA GLY A 106 18.96 -9.25 2.42
C GLY A 106 19.95 -9.99 3.33
N GLU A 107 19.97 -9.63 4.62
CA GLU A 107 20.90 -10.11 5.63
C GLU A 107 20.29 -11.22 6.50
N TYR A 108 19.00 -11.10 6.82
CA TYR A 108 18.33 -11.95 7.82
C TYR A 108 17.21 -12.83 7.27
N SER A 109 16.87 -12.75 5.98
CA SER A 109 15.87 -13.67 5.42
C SER A 109 16.40 -15.10 5.41
N THR A 110 15.56 -16.04 5.80
CA THR A 110 15.81 -17.47 5.63
C THR A 110 16.06 -17.76 4.15
N ARG A 111 17.23 -18.32 3.84
CA ARG A 111 17.57 -18.81 2.50
C ARG A 111 17.36 -20.31 2.47
N GLN A 112 16.67 -20.78 1.44
CA GLN A 112 16.58 -22.21 1.17
C GLN A 112 17.76 -22.62 0.32
N GLU A 113 18.55 -23.58 0.81
CA GLU A 113 19.53 -24.28 -0.01
C GLU A 113 18.79 -25.37 -0.78
N ILE A 114 18.42 -25.05 -2.02
CA ILE A 114 17.86 -26.04 -2.94
C ILE A 114 19.05 -26.74 -3.58
N ALA A 115 19.29 -28.00 -3.17
CA ALA A 115 20.20 -28.85 -3.92
C ALA A 115 19.60 -29.06 -5.33
N PRO A 116 20.36 -28.84 -6.40
CA PRO A 116 19.89 -29.22 -7.72
C PRO A 116 19.68 -30.74 -7.71
N ILE A 117 18.42 -31.15 -7.75
CA ILE A 117 18.08 -32.49 -8.23
C ILE A 117 18.46 -32.45 -9.70
N ASN A 118 19.65 -32.94 -10.03
CA ASN A 118 19.91 -33.36 -11.39
C ASN A 118 19.05 -34.63 -11.55
N PRO A 119 17.93 -34.61 -12.29
CA PRO A 119 17.38 -35.87 -12.74
C PRO A 119 18.54 -36.58 -13.45
N ASP A 120 18.81 -37.83 -13.09
CA ASP A 120 19.69 -38.66 -13.91
C ASP A 120 19.18 -38.53 -15.35
N GLU A 121 20.05 -38.17 -16.31
CA GLU A 121 19.64 -37.88 -17.69
C GLU A 121 18.83 -39.03 -18.33
N ASP A 122 18.90 -40.21 -17.74
CA ASP A 122 18.19 -41.41 -18.13
C ASP A 122 16.68 -41.42 -17.75
N ASP A 123 16.23 -40.60 -16.79
CA ASP A 123 14.83 -40.52 -16.36
C ASP A 123 14.00 -39.46 -17.13
N LEU A 124 14.65 -38.65 -17.98
CA LEU A 124 13.99 -37.63 -18.79
C LEU A 124 13.52 -38.21 -20.13
N SER A 125 12.29 -37.91 -20.54
CA SER A 125 11.83 -38.23 -21.88
C SER A 125 12.65 -37.47 -22.94
N GLU A 126 12.74 -38.02 -24.16
CA GLU A 126 13.45 -37.34 -25.27
C GLU A 126 12.88 -35.95 -25.60
N GLU A 127 11.59 -35.75 -25.31
CA GLU A 127 10.92 -34.45 -25.48
C GLU A 127 11.42 -33.42 -24.47
N GLU A 128 11.62 -33.81 -23.21
CA GLU A 128 12.15 -32.94 -22.15
C GLU A 128 13.63 -32.61 -22.38
N LYS A 129 14.43 -33.59 -22.87
CA LYS A 129 15.83 -33.37 -23.26
C LYS A 129 15.96 -32.35 -24.39
N GLU A 130 15.09 -32.41 -25.40
CA GLU A 130 15.10 -31.46 -26.51
C GLU A 130 14.69 -30.05 -26.07
N GLN A 131 13.75 -29.93 -25.14
CA GLN A 131 13.36 -28.64 -24.54
C GLN A 131 14.51 -28.01 -23.74
N LEU A 132 15.22 -28.80 -22.93
CA LEU A 132 16.44 -28.36 -22.22
C LEU A 132 17.53 -27.88 -23.18
N ARG A 133 17.80 -28.63 -24.26
CA ARG A 133 18.78 -28.24 -25.31
C ARG A 133 18.43 -26.92 -25.97
N LYS A 134 17.13 -26.66 -26.23
CA LYS A 134 16.67 -25.37 -26.79
C LYS A 134 16.87 -24.22 -25.81
N ILE A 135 16.58 -24.41 -24.52
CA ILE A 135 16.75 -23.39 -23.48
C ILE A 135 18.23 -23.04 -23.29
N VAL A 136 19.12 -24.03 -23.24
CA VAL A 136 20.57 -23.82 -23.09
C VAL A 136 21.15 -23.05 -24.29
N ARG A 137 20.76 -23.43 -25.53
CA ARG A 137 21.16 -22.71 -26.75
C ARG A 137 20.67 -21.26 -26.78
N ALA A 138 19.49 -20.98 -26.22
CA ALA A 138 18.93 -19.63 -26.14
C ALA A 138 19.66 -18.77 -25.08
N SER A 139 20.08 -19.36 -23.96
CA SER A 139 20.84 -18.67 -22.92
C SER A 139 22.28 -18.34 -23.36
N GLN A 140 22.95 -19.22 -24.11
CA GLN A 140 24.30 -18.96 -24.63
C GLN A 140 24.34 -17.78 -25.61
N LYS A 141 23.31 -17.61 -26.46
CA LYS A 141 23.20 -16.46 -27.37
C LYS A 141 22.98 -15.11 -26.69
N LYS A 142 22.58 -15.09 -25.41
CA LYS A 142 22.35 -13.86 -24.63
C LYS A 142 23.59 -13.39 -23.86
N ASN A 143 24.56 -14.26 -23.60
CA ASN A 143 25.81 -13.90 -22.92
C ASN A 143 26.94 -13.50 -23.88
N ASP A 144 26.80 -13.77 -25.19
CA ASP A 144 27.75 -13.34 -26.24
C ASP A 144 27.38 -11.98 -26.88
N LYS A 145 26.57 -11.16 -26.20
CA LYS A 145 26.16 -9.81 -26.63
C LYS A 145 26.29 -8.81 -25.50
#